data_AF-A0A6B1DSY8-F1
#
_entry.id   AF-A0A6B1DSY8-F1
#
_cell.length_a   1.000
_cell.length_b   1.000
_cell.length_c   1.000
_cell.angle_alpha   90.00
_cell.angle_beta   90.00
_cell.angle_gamma   90.00
#
_symmetry.space_group_name_H-M   'P 1'
#
loop_
_entity.id
_entity.type
_entity.pdbx_description
1 polymer ?
#
loop_
_entity_poly.entity_id
_entity_poly.type
_entity_poly.pdbx_seq_one_letter_code
_entity_poly.pdbx_strand_id
1 'polypeptide(L)'
;MTTDWWLNPALVLGTVIAVGYGALFHLWQGRSWQDLITSVAAALIGFGLGQLIGTLFNSDWFRIGQVRVIEATIFAVLALLLSRRKPEPAG
;
A
#
# COMPACT_ATOMS: atom_id res chain seq x y z
N MET A 1 14.66 -24.00 10.41
CA MET A 1 14.15 -22.73 9.84
C MET A 1 13.34 -23.09 8.62
N THR A 2 12.02 -22.99 8.70
CA THR A 2 11.17 -23.24 7.53
C THR A 2 11.30 -22.04 6.59
N THR A 3 11.52 -22.30 5.31
CA THR A 3 11.80 -21.30 4.28
C THR A 3 10.52 -20.68 3.73
N ASP A 4 9.38 -20.78 4.41
CA ASP A 4 8.04 -20.43 3.95
C ASP A 4 7.60 -19.00 4.35
N TRP A 5 8.55 -18.11 4.64
CA TRP A 5 8.28 -16.74 5.06
C TRP A 5 7.43 -15.94 4.05
N TRP A 6 7.57 -16.23 2.75
CA TRP A 6 6.73 -15.67 1.67
C TRP A 6 5.28 -16.17 1.70
N LEU A 7 4.98 -17.26 2.42
CA LEU A 7 3.63 -17.78 2.64
C LEU A 7 3.02 -17.27 3.96
N ASN A 8 3.71 -16.38 4.68
CA ASN A 8 3.14 -15.78 5.88
C ASN A 8 1.78 -15.12 5.52
N PRO A 9 0.66 -15.55 6.13
CA PRO A 9 -0.67 -15.04 5.78
C PRO A 9 -0.78 -13.52 5.90
N ALA A 10 -0.07 -12.91 6.85
CA ALA A 10 -0.08 -11.47 7.04
C ALA A 10 0.67 -10.72 5.91
N LEU A 11 1.80 -11.26 5.44
CA LEU A 11 2.52 -10.66 4.31
C LEU A 11 1.70 -10.80 3.02
N VAL A 12 1.11 -11.96 2.78
CA VAL A 12 0.25 -12.19 1.61
C VAL A 12 -0.96 -11.26 1.66
N LEU A 13 -1.70 -11.23 2.78
CA LEU A 13 -2.87 -10.37 2.94
C LEU A 13 -2.52 -8.89 2.80
N GLY A 14 -1.46 -8.44 3.47
CA GLY A 14 -0.99 -7.05 3.39
C GLY A 14 -0.60 -6.65 1.98
N THR A 15 0.10 -7.55 1.26
CA THR A 15 0.49 -7.32 -0.14
C THR A 15 -0.74 -7.23 -1.05
N VAL A 16 -1.71 -8.14 -0.90
CA VAL A 16 -2.96 -8.12 -1.68
C VAL A 16 -3.73 -6.82 -1.45
N ILE A 17 -3.85 -6.37 -0.20
CA ILE A 17 -4.53 -5.10 0.14
C ILE A 17 -3.78 -3.91 -0.48
N ALA A 18 -2.46 -3.85 -0.33
CA ALA A 18 -1.64 -2.76 -0.87
C ALA A 18 -1.69 -2.69 -2.41
N VAL A 19 -1.57 -3.85 -3.08
CA VAL A 19 -1.75 -3.94 -4.54
C VAL A 19 -3.16 -3.50 -4.94
N GLY A 20 -4.18 -3.90 -4.18
CA GLY A 20 -5.56 -3.45 -4.36
C GLY A 20 -5.69 -1.93 -4.32
N TYR A 21 -5.07 -1.27 -3.32
CA TYR A 21 -5.05 0.20 -3.25
C TYR A 21 -4.33 0.84 -4.44
N GLY A 22 -3.17 0.33 -4.83
CA GLY A 22 -2.43 0.82 -6.00
C GLY A 22 -3.25 0.69 -7.29
N ALA A 23 -3.86 -0.48 -7.51
CA ALA A 23 -4.71 -0.73 -8.67
C ALA A 23 -5.96 0.17 -8.68
N LEU A 24 -6.66 0.32 -7.56
CA LEU A 24 -7.81 1.22 -7.45
C LEU A 24 -7.43 2.68 -7.71
N PHE A 25 -6.30 3.13 -7.19
CA PHE A 25 -5.80 4.48 -7.44
C PHE A 25 -5.41 4.70 -8.90
N HIS A 26 -4.77 3.69 -9.52
CA HIS A 26 -4.46 3.71 -10.95
C HIS A 26 -5.73 3.76 -11.80
N LEU A 27 -6.77 2.99 -11.49
CA LEU A 27 -8.04 3.06 -12.22
C LEU A 27 -8.69 4.45 -12.13
N TRP A 28 -8.44 5.18 -11.04
CA TRP A 28 -8.98 6.53 -10.86
C TRP A 28 -8.19 7.62 -11.59
N GLN A 29 -6.85 7.52 -11.68
CA GLN A 29 -6.01 8.63 -12.17
C GLN A 29 -4.93 8.24 -13.20
N GLY A 30 -4.64 6.96 -13.33
CA GLY A 30 -3.59 6.44 -14.19
C GLY A 30 -3.96 6.52 -15.66
N ARG A 31 -2.95 6.72 -16.51
CA ARG A 31 -3.10 6.87 -17.95
C ARG A 31 -2.28 5.84 -18.72
N SER A 32 -1.29 5.24 -18.07
CA SER A 32 -0.34 4.30 -18.67
C SER A 32 0.02 3.14 -17.74
N TRP A 33 0.53 2.04 -18.29
CA TRP A 33 1.04 0.91 -17.49
C TRP A 33 2.13 1.32 -16.49
N GLN A 34 2.94 2.34 -16.82
CA GLN A 34 3.97 2.86 -15.91
C GLN A 34 3.36 3.50 -14.67
N ASP A 35 2.18 4.12 -14.78
CA ASP A 35 1.47 4.68 -13.63
C ASP A 35 0.94 3.59 -12.70
N LEU A 36 0.58 2.42 -13.23
CA LEU A 36 0.14 1.30 -12.41
C LEU A 36 1.30 0.73 -11.59
N ILE A 37 2.48 0.55 -12.21
CA ILE A 37 3.67 0.11 -11.48
C ILE A 37 4.03 1.13 -10.39
N THR A 38 4.01 2.42 -10.72
CA THR A 38 4.34 3.50 -9.77
C THR A 38 3.35 3.56 -8.61
N SER A 39 2.05 3.44 -8.88
CA SER A 39 1.01 3.45 -7.84
C SER A 39 1.05 2.20 -6.97
N VAL A 40 1.24 1.00 -7.53
CA VAL A 40 1.41 -0.23 -6.75
C VAL A 40 2.65 -0.16 -5.87
N ALA A 41 3.79 0.32 -6.40
CA ALA A 41 5.00 0.50 -5.61
C ALA A 41 4.79 1.51 -4.47
N ALA A 42 4.16 2.65 -4.76
CA ALA A 42 3.85 3.65 -3.74
C ALA A 42 2.92 3.10 -2.65
N ALA A 43 1.87 2.36 -3.03
CA ALA A 43 0.96 1.72 -2.09
C ALA A 43 1.67 0.68 -1.23
N LEU A 44 2.55 -0.16 -1.79
CA LEU A 44 3.32 -1.15 -1.04
C LEU A 44 4.26 -0.48 -0.01
N ILE A 45 4.98 0.57 -0.42
CA ILE A 45 5.88 1.31 0.47
C ILE A 45 5.08 1.98 1.60
N GLY A 46 4.02 2.71 1.26
CA GLY A 46 3.16 3.36 2.25
C GLY A 46 2.51 2.35 3.21
N PHE A 47 1.96 1.26 2.69
CA PHE A 47 1.35 0.21 3.50
C PHE A 47 2.37 -0.41 4.46
N GLY A 48 3.57 -0.74 3.98
CA GLY A 48 4.66 -1.26 4.80
C GLY A 48 5.08 -0.29 5.91
N LEU A 49 5.21 1.01 5.60
CA LEU A 49 5.51 2.04 6.59
C LEU A 49 4.41 2.16 7.66
N GLY A 50 3.15 2.11 7.26
CA GLY A 50 2.03 2.12 8.20
C GLY A 50 1.98 0.86 9.07
N GLN A 51 2.34 -0.33 8.55
CA GLN A 51 2.50 -1.55 9.38
C GLN A 51 3.59 -1.37 10.44
N LEU A 52 4.74 -0.81 10.07
CA LEU A 52 5.84 -0.53 10.99
C LEU A 52 5.40 0.45 12.08
N ILE A 53 4.79 1.57 11.69
CA ILE A 53 4.31 2.60 12.60
C ILE A 53 3.24 2.04 13.55
N GLY A 54 2.22 1.36 13.02
CA GLY A 54 1.20 0.73 13.86
C GLY A 54 1.80 -0.29 14.84
N THR A 55 2.89 -0.97 14.46
CA THR A 55 3.60 -1.90 15.34
C THR A 55 4.37 -1.19 16.44
N LEU A 56 5.06 -0.10 16.13
CA LEU A 56 5.78 0.72 17.10
C LEU A 56 4.84 1.35 18.14
N PHE A 57 3.67 1.82 17.70
CA PHE A 57 2.66 2.41 18.58
C PHE A 57 1.72 1.38 19.23
N ASN A 58 1.94 0.09 18.95
CA ASN A 58 1.10 -1.02 19.36
C ASN A 58 -0.41 -0.76 19.18
N SER A 59 -0.79 -0.18 18.04
CA SER A 59 -2.17 0.23 17.77
C SER A 59 -3.08 -0.96 17.45
N ASP A 60 -4.10 -1.18 18.28
CA ASP A 60 -5.06 -2.29 18.13
C ASP A 60 -6.41 -1.86 17.56
N TRP A 61 -6.48 -0.68 16.92
CA TRP A 61 -7.75 -0.09 16.46
C TRP A 61 -8.48 -0.98 15.47
N PHE A 62 -7.80 -1.49 14.44
CA PHE A 62 -8.35 -2.50 13.54
C PHE A 62 -7.24 -3.34 12.94
N ARG A 63 -7.25 -4.63 13.32
CA ARG A 63 -6.24 -5.61 12.90
C ARG A 63 -6.91 -6.85 12.35
N ILE A 64 -6.39 -7.38 11.25
CA ILE A 64 -6.76 -8.69 10.71
C ILE A 64 -5.55 -9.61 10.86
N GLY A 65 -5.62 -10.51 11.84
CA GLY A 65 -4.44 -11.26 12.28
C GLY A 65 -3.33 -10.30 12.73
N GLN A 66 -2.18 -10.34 12.06
CA GLN A 66 -1.06 -9.43 12.36
C GLN A 66 -1.11 -8.11 11.57
N VAL A 67 -1.98 -8.00 10.55
CA VAL A 67 -2.06 -6.84 9.66
C VAL A 67 -2.80 -5.70 10.35
N ARG A 68 -2.13 -4.58 10.59
CA ARG A 68 -2.70 -3.35 11.15
C ARG A 68 -3.30 -2.49 10.04
N VAL A 69 -4.59 -2.65 9.78
CA VAL A 69 -5.21 -2.21 8.52
C VAL A 69 -5.33 -0.70 8.47
N ILE A 70 -5.76 -0.04 9.55
CA ILE A 70 -6.01 1.42 9.55
C ILE A 70 -4.73 2.20 9.23
N GLU A 71 -3.66 1.97 9.99
CA GLU A 71 -2.40 2.70 9.83
C GLU A 71 -1.80 2.43 8.45
N ALA A 72 -1.80 1.18 8.02
CA ALA A 72 -1.27 0.81 6.73
C ALA A 72 -2.07 1.40 5.57
N THR A 73 -3.40 1.46 5.68
CA THR A 73 -4.25 2.14 4.70
C THR A 73 -3.97 3.64 4.65
N ILE A 74 -3.87 4.31 5.81
CA ILE A 74 -3.57 5.75 5.87
C ILE A 74 -2.25 6.05 5.16
N PHE A 75 -1.18 5.34 5.50
CA PHE A 75 0.12 5.56 4.90
C PHE A 75 0.19 5.15 3.42
N ALA A 76 -0.53 4.09 3.00
CA ALA A 76 -0.66 3.73 1.59
C ALA A 76 -1.34 4.84 0.78
N VAL A 77 -2.45 5.39 1.28
CA VAL A 77 -3.17 6.49 0.62
C VAL A 77 -2.30 7.73 0.55
N LEU A 78 -1.60 8.10 1.62
CA LEU A 78 -0.67 9.23 1.62
C LEU A 78 0.45 9.04 0.57
N ALA A 79 1.08 7.87 0.52
CA ALA A 79 2.11 7.57 -0.47
C ALA A 79 1.58 7.64 -1.90
N LEU A 80 0.37 7.13 -2.16
CA LEU A 80 -0.30 7.23 -3.46
C LEU A 80 -0.55 8.68 -3.86
N LEU A 81 -1.08 9.50 -2.96
CA LEU A 81 -1.32 10.92 -3.21
C LEU A 81 -0.02 11.67 -3.51
N LEU A 82 1.08 11.34 -2.82
CA LEU A 82 2.40 11.91 -3.08
C LEU A 82 3.01 11.43 -4.40
N SER A 83 2.69 10.20 -4.83
CA SER A 83 3.16 9.63 -6.10
C SER A 83 2.45 10.21 -7.33
N ARG A 84 1.35 10.93 -7.11
CA ARG A 84 0.53 11.51 -8.18
C ARG A 84 1.34 12.50 -9.01
N ARG A 85 1.50 12.22 -10.30
CA ARG A 85 2.03 13.17 -11.27
C ARG A 85 0.97 14.21 -11.63
N LYS A 86 1.35 15.49 -11.72
CA LYS A 86 0.46 16.56 -12.20
C LYS A 86 0.14 16.30 -13.68
N PRO A 87 -1.10 16.53 -14.13
CA PRO A 87 -1.39 16.53 -15.56
C PRO A 87 -0.60 17.66 -16.23
N GLU A 88 0.13 17.33 -17.30
CA GLU A 88 0.78 18.34 -18.13
C GLU A 88 -0.28 19.30 -18.70
N PRO A 89 -0.03 20.62 -18.70
CA PRO A 89 -0.93 21.57 -19.34
C PRO A 89 -0.98 21.26 -20.84
N ALA A 90 -2.19 21.17 -21.39
CA ALA A 90 -2.38 21.08 -22.84
C ALA A 90 -1.82 22.37 -23.47
N GLY A 91 -0.67 22.23 -24.12
CA GLY A 91 -0.06 23.29 -24.94
C GLY A 91 -0.76 23.46 -26.27
#